data_AF-A0A8J6TQH3-F1
#
_entry.id   AF-A0A8J6TQH3-F1
#
_cell.length_a   1.000
_cell.length_b   1.000
_cell.length_c   1.000
_cell.angle_alpha   90.00
_cell.angle_beta   90.00
_cell.angle_gamma   90.00
#
_symmetry.space_group_name_H-M   'P 1'
#
loop_
_entity.id
_entity.type
_entity.pdbx_description
1 polymer ?
#
loop_
_entity_poly.entity_id
_entity_poly.type
_entity_poly.pdbx_seq_one_letter_code
_entity_poly.pdbx_strand_id
1 'polypeptide(L)'
;MPYTEDTLVQQTTAEYLENELGWDSVYGYNNETFGPDGTLGRDSDCDVVLIRPLREKLVELNPDLPADAYDYAVRQIVVTASGSVQWYRT
;
A
#
# COMPACT_ATOMS: atom_id res chain seq x y z
N MET A 1 -13.99 17.74 9.16
CA MET A 1 -13.68 16.57 9.99
C MET A 1 -13.83 16.98 11.45
N PRO A 2 -14.55 16.24 12.30
CA PRO A 2 -14.58 16.50 13.74
C PRO A 2 -13.20 16.17 14.36
N TYR A 3 -12.72 17.00 15.27
CA TYR A 3 -11.46 16.74 15.99
C TYR A 3 -11.70 15.69 17.09
N THR A 4 -11.40 14.43 16.79
CA THR A 4 -11.39 13.32 17.74
C THR A 4 -9.96 12.92 18.09
N GLU A 5 -9.75 12.27 19.23
CA GLU A 5 -8.43 11.75 19.64
C GLU A 5 -7.80 10.89 18.54
N ASP A 6 -8.57 9.95 17.97
CA ASP A 6 -8.13 9.09 16.87
C ASP A 6 -7.63 9.89 15.66
N THR A 7 -8.37 10.95 15.28
CA THR A 7 -7.99 11.79 14.14
C THR A 7 -6.73 12.59 14.43
N LEU A 8 -6.57 13.09 15.66
CA LEU A 8 -5.40 13.86 16.07
C LEU A 8 -4.14 12.99 16.15
N VAL A 9 -4.24 11.77 16.68
CA VAL A 9 -3.11 10.83 16.73
C VAL A 9 -2.69 10.43 15.33
N GLN A 10 -3.65 10.11 14.45
CA GLN A 10 -3.37 9.76 13.06
C GLN A 10 -2.72 10.93 12.31
N GLN A 11 -3.27 12.14 12.44
CA GLN A 11 -2.75 13.32 11.78
C GLN A 11 -1.32 13.64 12.24
N THR A 12 -1.08 13.68 13.55
CA THR A 12 0.25 13.95 14.11
C THR A 12 1.27 12.90 13.65
N THR A 13 0.85 11.63 13.57
CA THR A 13 1.72 10.55 13.09
C THR A 13 2.03 10.70 11.61
N ALA A 14 1.02 10.98 10.77
CA ALA A 14 1.23 11.20 9.34
C ALA A 14 2.14 12.41 9.07
N GLU A 15 1.92 13.52 9.77
CA GLU A 15 2.75 14.72 9.69
C GLU A 15 4.21 14.44 10.05
N TYR A 16 4.47 13.61 11.07
CA TYR A 16 5.83 13.23 11.44
C TYR A 16 6.48 12.36 10.35
N LEU A 17 5.77 11.35 9.84
CA LEU A 17 6.28 10.48 8.78
C LEU A 17 6.61 11.29 7.51
N GLU A 18 5.77 12.26 7.16
CA GLU A 18 6.00 13.14 6.01
C GLU A 18 7.17 14.10 6.24
N ASN A 19 7.12 14.89 7.31
CA ASN A 19 8.07 15.99 7.50
C ASN A 19 9.46 15.53 7.95
N GLU A 20 9.55 14.50 8.81
CA GLU A 20 10.81 14.06 9.40
C GLU A 20 11.42 12.87 8.65
N LEU A 21 10.60 11.99 8.05
CA LEU A 21 11.06 10.80 7.34
C LEU A 21 10.88 10.87 5.82
N GLY A 22 10.19 11.88 5.30
CA GLY A 22 9.97 12.06 3.86
C GLY A 22 8.98 11.05 3.26
N TRP A 23 8.07 10.50 4.05
CA TRP A 23 7.09 9.51 3.57
C TRP A 23 5.90 10.20 2.91
N ASP A 24 5.51 9.70 1.74
CA ASP A 24 4.26 10.10 1.10
C ASP A 24 3.08 9.38 1.77
N SER A 25 2.30 10.13 2.54
CA SER A 25 1.19 9.61 3.34
C SER A 25 -0.16 9.87 2.65
N VAL A 26 -0.85 8.81 2.24
CA VAL A 26 -2.16 8.91 1.59
C VAL A 26 -3.28 8.55 2.58
N TYR A 27 -4.27 9.43 2.75
CA TYR A 27 -5.44 9.18 3.60
C TYR A 27 -6.50 8.34 2.87
N GLY A 28 -6.55 7.04 3.16
CA GLY A 28 -7.48 6.09 2.49
C GLY A 28 -8.88 5.97 3.12
N TYR A 29 -9.12 6.51 4.31
CA TYR A 29 -10.39 6.29 5.02
C TYR A 29 -11.54 7.14 4.44
N ASN A 30 -12.65 6.49 4.04
CA ASN A 30 -13.89 7.09 3.50
C ASN A 30 -13.76 7.96 2.23
N ASN A 31 -12.56 8.17 1.69
CA ASN A 31 -12.31 9.00 0.51
C ASN A 31 -11.53 8.27 -0.60
N GLU A 32 -11.15 7.01 -0.37
CA GLU A 32 -10.51 6.18 -1.38
C GLU A 32 -11.52 5.67 -2.42
N THR A 33 -11.08 5.64 -3.68
CA THR A 33 -11.76 4.90 -4.76
C THR A 33 -11.00 3.62 -5.05
N PHE A 34 -11.71 2.49 -5.09
CA PHE A 34 -11.15 1.16 -5.39
C PHE A 34 -11.04 0.88 -6.89
N GLY A 35 -10.24 -0.12 -7.24
CA GLY A 35 -9.97 -0.57 -8.59
C GLY A 35 -8.58 -0.18 -9.10
N PRO A 36 -8.18 -0.66 -10.28
CA PRO A 36 -6.83 -0.48 -10.83
C PRO A 36 -6.46 0.99 -11.09
N ASP A 37 -7.46 1.83 -11.39
CA ASP A 37 -7.32 3.29 -11.57
C ASP A 37 -7.69 4.08 -10.31
N GLY A 38 -7.99 3.37 -9.22
CA GLY A 38 -8.32 3.93 -7.93
C GLY A 38 -7.12 4.58 -7.23
N THR A 39 -7.38 5.19 -6.07
CA THR A 39 -6.39 6.00 -5.33
C THR A 39 -5.13 5.19 -5.04
N LEU A 40 -5.28 4.00 -4.48
CA LEU A 40 -4.16 3.09 -4.16
C LEU A 40 -4.03 1.92 -5.14
N GLY A 41 -4.92 1.82 -6.14
CA GLY A 41 -4.88 0.76 -7.15
C GLY A 41 -5.25 -0.63 -6.64
N ARG A 42 -5.92 -0.72 -5.48
CA ARG A 42 -6.38 -1.97 -4.85
C ARG A 42 -7.88 -2.18 -5.03
N ASP A 43 -8.33 -3.44 -4.98
CA ASP A 43 -9.74 -3.79 -5.20
C ASP A 43 -10.55 -3.76 -3.89
N SER A 44 -9.88 -3.90 -2.74
CA SER A 44 -10.50 -3.81 -1.42
C SER A 44 -9.53 -3.20 -0.40
N ASP A 45 -10.07 -2.58 0.65
CA ASP A 45 -9.36 -2.16 1.86
C ASP A 45 -8.70 -3.32 2.63
N CYS A 46 -9.12 -4.57 2.38
CA CYS A 46 -8.45 -5.78 2.86
C CYS A 46 -7.12 -6.06 2.15
N ASP A 47 -6.85 -5.42 1.01
CA ASP A 47 -5.60 -5.60 0.27
C ASP A 47 -4.50 -4.76 0.92
N VAL A 48 -3.61 -5.45 1.65
CA VAL A 48 -2.50 -4.85 2.37
C VAL A 48 -1.33 -4.50 1.43
N VAL A 49 -1.17 -5.25 0.33
CA VAL A 49 -0.10 -5.02 -0.65
C VAL A 49 -0.64 -4.20 -1.82
N LEU A 50 -0.11 -2.99 -1.99
CA LEU A 50 -0.44 -2.12 -3.12
C LEU A 50 0.39 -2.50 -4.36
N ILE A 51 -0.21 -3.28 -5.26
CA ILE A 51 0.49 -3.92 -6.39
C ILE A 51 1.09 -2.90 -7.36
N ARG A 52 0.33 -1.86 -7.71
CA ARG A 52 0.76 -0.82 -8.65
C ARG A 52 2.05 -0.10 -8.19
N PRO A 53 2.07 0.55 -7.00
CA PRO A 53 3.29 1.19 -6.52
C PRO A 53 4.41 0.20 -6.22
N LEU A 54 4.10 -1.03 -5.77
CA LEU A 54 5.11 -2.08 -5.60
C LEU A 54 5.84 -2.37 -6.91
N ARG A 55 5.09 -2.57 -8.00
CA ARG A 55 5.66 -2.89 -9.31
C ARG A 55 6.49 -1.72 -9.84
N GLU A 56 5.99 -0.49 -9.72
CA GLU A 56 6.72 0.72 -10.12
C GLU A 56 8.05 0.85 -9.38
N LYS A 57 8.05 0.66 -8.05
CA LYS A 57 9.28 0.70 -7.25
C LYS A 57 10.24 -0.44 -7.52
N LEU A 58 9.75 -1.64 -7.84
CA LEU A 58 10.62 -2.75 -8.25
C LEU A 58 11.39 -2.43 -9.54
N VAL A 59 10.74 -1.79 -10.51
CA VAL A 59 11.35 -1.34 -11.77
C VAL A 59 12.35 -0.21 -11.52
N GLU A 60 11.99 0.77 -10.69
CA GLU A 60 12.87 1.90 -10.33
C GLU A 60 14.16 1.43 -9.63
N LEU A 61 14.05 0.48 -8.71
CA LEU A 61 15.17 -0.01 -7.92
C LEU A 61 16.04 -1.04 -8.66
N ASN A 62 15.50 -1.73 -9.67
CA ASN A 62 16.19 -2.82 -10.37
C ASN A 62 16.01 -2.68 -11.89
N PRO A 63 16.60 -1.66 -12.54
CA PRO A 63 16.40 -1.42 -13.97
C PRO A 63 16.93 -2.55 -14.85
N ASP A 64 16.51 -2.56 -16.12
CA ASP A 64 16.99 -3.45 -17.20
C ASP A 64 16.66 -4.95 -17.06
N LEU A 65 15.78 -5.32 -16.14
CA LEU A 65 15.23 -6.67 -16.07
C LEU A 65 14.04 -6.86 -17.01
N PRO A 66 13.79 -8.09 -17.50
CA PRO A 66 12.62 -8.38 -18.34
C PRO A 66 11.32 -8.29 -17.52
N ALA A 67 10.21 -7.98 -18.19
CA ALA A 67 8.92 -7.71 -17.54
C ALA A 67 8.43 -8.87 -16.65
N ASP A 68 8.68 -10.10 -17.10
CA ASP A 68 8.31 -11.34 -16.39
C ASP A 68 9.04 -11.51 -15.05
N ALA A 69 10.26 -10.96 -14.91
CA ALA A 69 10.99 -10.97 -13.64
C ALA A 69 10.29 -10.11 -12.58
N TYR A 70 9.81 -8.91 -12.93
CA TYR A 70 9.04 -8.07 -12.01
C TYR A 70 7.70 -8.71 -11.67
N ASP A 71 7.00 -9.26 -12.66
CA ASP A 71 5.71 -9.92 -12.45
C ASP A 71 5.85 -11.18 -11.59
N TYR A 72 7.00 -11.86 -11.66
CA TYR A 72 7.35 -12.97 -10.76
C TYR A 72 7.62 -12.47 -9.33
N ALA A 73 8.41 -11.41 -9.16
CA ALA A 73 8.73 -10.83 -7.86
C ALA A 73 7.48 -10.33 -7.12
N VAL A 74 6.59 -9.62 -7.81
CA VAL A 74 5.29 -9.18 -7.26
C VAL A 74 4.49 -10.39 -6.75
N ARG A 75 4.39 -11.46 -7.55
CA ARG A 75 3.68 -12.68 -7.14
C ARG A 75 4.28 -13.30 -5.88
N GLN A 76 5.61 -13.38 -5.76
CA GLN A 76 6.25 -13.92 -4.56
C GLN A 76 5.96 -13.08 -3.31
N ILE A 77 6.07 -11.76 -3.40
CA ILE A 77 5.82 -10.84 -2.27
C ILE A 77 4.37 -10.94 -1.80
N VAL A 78 3.42 -10.97 -2.73
CA VAL A 78 1.99 -11.10 -2.41
C VAL A 78 1.68 -12.43 -1.75
N VAL A 79 2.22 -13.54 -2.26
CA VAL A 79 2.03 -14.87 -1.65
C VAL A 79 2.59 -14.91 -0.23
N THR A 80 3.78 -14.33 0.01
CA THR A 80 4.34 -14.24 1.36
C THR A 80 3.45 -13.41 2.29
N ALA A 81 2.93 -12.28 1.82
CA ALA A 81 2.02 -11.44 2.60
C ALA A 81 0.69 -12.15 2.90
N SER A 82 0.16 -12.95 1.95
CA SER A 82 -1.07 -13.75 2.14
C SER A 82 -0.86 -14.99 3.01
N GLY A 83 0.36 -15.54 3.07
CA GLY A 83 0.69 -16.69 3.92
C GLY A 83 0.54 -16.44 5.42
N SER A 84 0.50 -15.18 5.86
CA SER A 84 0.25 -14.78 7.25
C SER A 84 -1.23 -14.40 7.52
N VAL A 85 -2.07 -14.30 6.49
CA VAL A 85 -3.49 -13.88 6.56
C VAL A 85 -4.43 -15.05 6.20
N GLN A 86 -4.04 -16.29 6.51
CA GLN A 86 -4.93 -17.46 6.42
C GLN A 86 -5.56 -17.86 7.77
N TRP A 87 -5.22 -17.17 8.86
CA TRP A 87 -5.91 -17.33 10.13
C TRP A 87 -7.24 -16.58 10.04
N TYR A 88 -8.35 -17.26 10.35
CA TYR A 88 -9.76 -16.78 10.29
C TYR A 88 -10.53 -16.93 8.98
N ARG A 89 -10.50 -18.14 8.39
CA ARG A 89 -11.66 -18.63 7.63
C ARG A 89 -12.03 -20.07 8.04
N THR A 90 -12.67 -20.18 9.20
CA THR A 90 -13.57 -21.27 9.60
C THR A 90 -14.75 -20.65 10.32
#